data_AF-A0A410M987-F1
#
_entry.id   AF-A0A410M987-F1
#
_cell.length_a   1.000
_cell.length_b   1.000
_cell.length_c   1.000
_cell.angle_alpha   90.00
_cell.angle_beta   90.00
_cell.angle_gamma   90.00
#
_symmetry.space_group_name_H-M   'P 1'
#
loop_
_entity.id
_entity.type
_entity.pdbx_description
1 polymer ?
#
loop_
_entity_poly.entity_id
_entity_poly.type
_entity_poly.pdbx_seq_one_letter_code
_entity_poly.pdbx_strand_id
1 'polypeptide(L)'
;MKEWKQPAWFWWAIGIFSLSEIGFYPLFSFLGHSPKDILNASLIIGFLLYPIFTICILLFLDKSTRKDVDTLFYLAFPLVINIPFWLVFPNIIN
;
A
#
# COMPACT_ATOMS: atom_id res chain seq x y z
N MET A 1 4.28 -19.64 -23.01
CA MET A 1 3.64 -18.70 -22.08
C MET A 1 4.46 -17.41 -22.12
N LYS A 2 3.82 -16.24 -22.24
CA LYS A 2 4.54 -14.95 -22.26
C LYS A 2 5.09 -14.75 -20.84
N GLU A 3 6.40 -14.60 -20.67
CA GLU A 3 6.97 -14.33 -19.36
C GLU A 3 6.39 -13.00 -18.85
N TRP A 4 5.70 -13.08 -17.71
CA TRP A 4 5.18 -11.89 -17.06
C TRP A 4 6.36 -11.08 -16.50
N LYS A 5 6.52 -9.86 -16.99
CA LYS A 5 7.61 -8.98 -16.58
C LYS A 5 7.12 -7.54 -16.52
N GLN A 6 7.06 -7.01 -15.30
CA GLN A 6 6.80 -5.60 -15.08
C GLN A 6 8.10 -4.79 -15.13
N PRO A 7 8.04 -3.50 -15.52
CA PRO A 7 9.21 -2.65 -15.52
C PRO A 7 9.72 -2.42 -14.10
N ALA A 8 11.02 -2.16 -13.92
CA ALA A 8 11.62 -1.99 -12.59
C ALA A 8 10.91 -0.92 -11.75
N TRP A 9 10.46 0.18 -12.37
CA TRP A 9 9.77 1.27 -11.67
C TRP A 9 8.44 0.83 -11.04
N PHE A 10 7.76 -0.18 -11.60
CA PHE A 10 6.51 -0.71 -11.04
C PHE A 10 6.76 -1.29 -9.64
N TRP A 11 7.83 -2.08 -9.51
CA TRP A 11 8.24 -2.67 -8.25
C TRP A 11 8.72 -1.63 -7.24
N TRP A 12 9.48 -0.64 -7.72
CA TRP A 12 9.87 0.50 -6.88
C TRP A 12 8.65 1.26 -6.35
N ALA A 13 7.64 1.48 -7.19
CA ALA A 13 6.44 2.19 -6.78
C ALA A 13 5.65 1.41 -5.71
N ILE A 14 5.46 0.10 -5.89
CA ILE A 14 4.84 -0.77 -4.88
C ILE A 14 5.64 -0.74 -3.57
N GLY A 15 6.97 -0.89 -3.67
CA GLY A 15 7.85 -0.90 -2.51
C GLY A 15 7.82 0.42 -1.73
N ILE A 16 7.93 1.55 -2.44
CA ILE A 16 7.89 2.89 -1.83
C ILE A 16 6.55 3.14 -1.15
N PHE A 17 5.43 2.83 -1.83
CA PHE A 17 4.10 3.02 -1.26
C PHE A 17 3.90 2.13 -0.01
N SER A 18 4.34 0.87 -0.06
CA SER A 18 4.27 -0.03 1.10
C SER A 18 5.15 0.46 2.26
N LEU A 19 6.35 0.96 1.98
CA LEU A 19 7.25 1.51 2.99
C LEU A 19 6.73 2.81 3.61
N SER A 20 6.07 3.68 2.82
CA SER A 20 5.48 4.91 3.35
C SER A 20 4.37 4.63 4.34
N GLU A 21 3.57 3.58 4.09
CA GLU A 21 2.54 3.14 5.04
C GLU A 21 3.17 2.59 6.32
N ILE A 22 4.23 1.78 6.22
CA ILE A 22 4.95 1.30 7.41
C ILE A 22 5.60 2.45 8.19
N GLY A 23 6.19 3.43 7.50
CA GLY A 23 6.84 4.59 8.11
C GLY A 23 5.85 5.60 8.72
N PHE A 24 4.60 5.61 8.27
CA PHE A 24 3.54 6.46 8.81
C PHE A 24 3.29 6.23 10.30
N TYR A 25 3.20 4.96 10.70
CA TYR A 25 2.91 4.58 12.09
C TYR A 25 3.93 5.07 13.12
N PRO A 26 5.25 4.78 12.99
CA PRO A 26 6.25 5.27 13.93
C PRO A 26 6.39 6.79 13.90
N LEU A 27 6.19 7.44 12.74
CA LEU A 27 6.21 8.90 12.63
C LEU A 27 5.11 9.53 13.48
N PHE A 28 3.87 9.08 13.32
CA PHE A 28 2.74 9.64 14.08
C PHE A 28 2.80 9.27 15.56
N SER A 29 3.33 8.08 15.89
CA SER A 29 3.59 7.71 17.29
C SER A 29 4.63 8.63 17.93
N PHE A 30 5.71 8.95 17.21
CA PHE A 30 6.73 9.90 17.69
C PHE A 30 6.19 11.32 17.88
N LEU A 31 5.19 11.73 17.09
CA LEU A 31 4.49 13.00 17.23
C LEU A 31 3.48 13.03 18.39
N GLY A 32 3.35 11.93 19.15
CA GLY A 32 2.48 11.85 20.33
C GLY A 32 1.00 11.63 20.01
N HIS A 33 0.66 11.19 18.80
CA HIS A 33 -0.72 10.84 18.46
C HIS A 33 -1.14 9.54 19.16
N SER A 34 -2.41 9.47 19.57
CA SER A 34 -2.94 8.25 20.17
C SER A 34 -3.04 7.14 19.12
N PRO A 35 -2.89 5.85 19.49
CA PRO A 35 -3.03 4.74 18.54
C PRO A 35 -4.34 4.78 17.73
N LYS A 36 -5.41 5.27 18.34
CA LYS A 36 -6.73 5.43 17.70
C LYS A 36 -6.72 6.50 16.61
N ASP A 37 -6.04 7.62 16.83
CA ASP A 37 -5.92 8.68 15.84
C ASP A 37 -5.07 8.23 14.65
N ILE A 38 -3.99 7.50 14.93
CA ILE A 38 -3.11 6.90 13.91
C ILE A 38 -3.90 5.91 13.04
N LEU A 39 -4.68 5.04 13.67
CA LEU A 39 -5.53 4.07 12.98
C LEU A 39 -6.56 4.78 12.07
N ASN A 40 -7.28 5.77 12.59
CA ASN A 40 -8.28 6.51 11.82
C ASN A 40 -7.64 7.25 10.64
N ALA A 41 -6.49 7.90 10.87
CA ALA A 41 -5.77 8.61 9.82
C ALA A 41 -5.26 7.64 8.74
N SER A 42 -4.67 6.51 9.13
CA SER A 42 -4.21 5.47 8.21
C SER A 42 -5.36 4.89 7.38
N LEU A 43 -6.53 4.62 7.97
CA LEU A 43 -7.69 4.15 7.21
C LEU A 43 -8.19 5.17 6.19
N ILE A 44 -8.27 6.45 6.57
CA ILE A 44 -8.71 7.53 5.67
C ILE A 44 -7.70 7.72 4.54
N ILE A 45 -6.42 7.81 4.88
CA ILE A 45 -5.32 8.03 3.93
C ILE A 45 -5.19 6.82 3.03
N GLY A 46 -5.20 5.59 3.55
CA GLY A 46 -5.13 4.36 2.78
C GLY A 46 -6.31 4.24 1.81
N PHE A 47 -7.53 4.53 2.26
CA PHE A 47 -8.72 4.47 1.39
C PHE A 47 -8.68 5.51 0.26
N LEU A 48 -8.08 6.68 0.47
CA LEU A 48 -7.96 7.73 -0.55
C LEU A 48 -6.74 7.56 -1.45
N LEU A 49 -5.56 7.32 -0.87
CA LEU A 49 -4.30 7.25 -1.60
C LEU A 49 -4.17 5.96 -2.40
N TYR A 50 -4.70 4.83 -1.91
CA TYR A 50 -4.57 3.56 -2.62
C TYR A 50 -5.25 3.56 -4.00
N PRO A 51 -6.52 3.98 -4.16
CA PRO A 51 -7.13 4.09 -5.49
C PRO A 51 -6.37 5.05 -6.40
N ILE A 52 -5.91 6.19 -5.87
CA ILE A 52 -5.12 7.18 -6.61
C ILE A 52 -3.82 6.54 -7.12
N PHE A 53 -3.07 5.89 -6.23
CA PHE A 53 -1.85 5.16 -6.55
C PHE A 53 -2.11 4.11 -7.64
N THR A 54 -3.12 3.27 -7.45
CA THR A 54 -3.49 2.20 -8.40
C THR A 54 -3.80 2.77 -9.78
N ILE A 55 -4.62 3.83 -9.85
CA ILE A 55 -4.96 4.50 -11.09
C ILE A 55 -3.70 5.09 -11.75
N CYS A 56 -2.85 5.77 -10.99
CA CYS A 56 -1.59 6.30 -11.50
C CYS A 56 -0.73 5.20 -12.14
N ILE A 57 -0.47 4.10 -11.43
CA ILE A 57 0.35 3.00 -11.97
C ILE A 57 -0.29 2.42 -13.24
N LEU A 58 -1.59 2.17 -13.23
CA LEU A 58 -2.29 1.64 -14.41
C LEU A 58 -2.25 2.60 -15.61
N LEU A 59 -2.26 3.92 -15.39
CA LEU A 59 -2.14 4.90 -16.47
C LEU A 59 -0.76 4.87 -17.14
N PHE A 60 0.31 4.63 -16.36
CA PHE A 60 1.70 4.60 -16.85
C PHE A 60 2.15 3.21 -17.35
N LEU A 61 1.44 2.14 -17.02
CA LEU A 61 1.69 0.81 -17.57
C LEU A 61 1.24 0.70 -19.04
N ASP A 62 1.89 -0.19 -19.78
CA ASP A 62 1.46 -0.55 -21.14
C ASP A 62 0.06 -1.15 -21.14
N LYS A 63 -0.76 -0.81 -22.14
CA LYS A 63 -2.16 -1.26 -22.21
C LYS A 63 -2.31 -2.79 -22.16
N SER A 64 -1.31 -3.52 -22.65
CA SER A 64 -1.28 -4.98 -22.66
C SER A 64 -1.08 -5.61 -21.27
N THR A 65 -0.48 -4.89 -20.31
CA THR A 65 -0.19 -5.39 -18.95
C THR A 65 -1.15 -4.89 -17.89
N ARG A 66 -1.94 -3.83 -18.17
CA ARG A 66 -2.93 -3.25 -17.24
C ARG A 66 -4.02 -4.22 -16.77
N LYS A 67 -4.38 -5.19 -17.62
CA LYS A 67 -5.46 -6.17 -17.35
C LYS A 67 -4.92 -7.54 -16.95
N ASP A 68 -3.61 -7.66 -16.84
CA ASP A 68 -2.98 -8.89 -16.42
C ASP A 68 -3.26 -9.13 -14.93
N VAL A 69 -3.64 -10.37 -14.60
CA VAL A 69 -4.09 -10.74 -13.24
C VAL A 69 -2.97 -10.58 -12.23
N ASP A 70 -1.74 -10.92 -12.59
CA ASP A 70 -0.59 -10.77 -11.70
C ASP A 70 -0.33 -9.29 -11.42
N THR A 71 -0.43 -8.42 -12.44
CA THR A 71 -0.35 -6.96 -12.25
C THR A 71 -1.36 -6.45 -11.22
N LEU A 72 -2.62 -6.86 -11.35
CA LEU A 72 -3.69 -6.46 -10.44
C LEU A 72 -3.45 -7.01 -9.02
N PHE A 73 -2.95 -8.24 -8.92
CA PHE A 73 -2.60 -8.86 -7.64
C PHE A 73 -1.48 -8.11 -6.93
N TYR A 74 -0.40 -7.77 -7.64
CA TYR A 74 0.71 -7.00 -7.06
C TYR A 74 0.33 -5.56 -6.75
N LEU A 75 -0.56 -4.95 -7.54
CA LEU A 75 -1.13 -3.65 -7.20
C LEU A 75 -1.95 -3.68 -5.92
N ALA A 76 -2.60 -4.81 -5.60
CA ALA A 76 -3.33 -4.99 -4.35
C ALA A 76 -2.43 -5.29 -3.14
N PHE A 77 -1.16 -5.63 -3.35
CA PHE A 77 -0.24 -5.99 -2.28
C PHE A 77 -0.09 -4.92 -1.19
N PRO A 78 0.01 -3.61 -1.52
CA PRO A 78 0.07 -2.59 -0.48
C PRO A 78 -1.20 -2.47 0.37
N LEU A 79 -2.39 -2.81 -0.14
CA LEU A 79 -3.59 -2.87 0.70
C LEU A 79 -3.47 -3.94 1.77
N VAL A 80 -2.89 -5.11 1.43
CA VAL A 80 -2.72 -6.22 2.37
C VAL A 80 -1.75 -5.83 3.48
N ILE A 81 -0.67 -5.12 3.13
CA ILE A 81 0.28 -4.58 4.12
C ILE A 81 -0.34 -3.47 4.96
N ASN A 82 -1.23 -2.67 4.37
CA ASN A 82 -1.94 -1.59 5.05
C ASN A 82 -3.11 -2.10 5.90
N ILE A 83 -3.41 -3.40 5.90
CA ILE A 83 -4.20 -3.97 6.99
C ILE A 83 -3.33 -3.78 8.24
N PRO A 84 -3.77 -2.92 9.18
CA PRO A 84 -3.02 -2.64 10.40
C PRO A 84 -2.68 -4.00 11.03
N PHE A 85 -1.41 -4.40 11.07
CA PHE A 85 -1.06 -5.74 11.55
C PHE A 85 -1.53 -5.96 13.00
N TRP A 86 -1.67 -4.86 13.75
CA TRP A 86 -2.27 -4.78 15.08
C TRP A 86 -3.79 -4.99 15.12
N LEU A 87 -4.54 -4.90 14.01
CA LEU A 87 -5.92 -5.43 13.95
C LEU A 87 -5.93 -6.96 13.98
N VAL A 88 -4.87 -7.60 13.48
CA VAL A 88 -4.68 -9.06 13.55
C VAL A 88 -4.07 -9.46 14.90
N PHE A 89 -3.23 -8.58 15.48
CA PHE A 89 -2.57 -8.77 16.77
C PHE A 89 -2.87 -7.62 17.75
N PRO A 90 -4.11 -7.51 18.25
CA PRO A 90 -4.53 -6.38 19.11
C PRO A 90 -3.76 -6.28 20.42
N ASN A 91 -3.11 -7.37 20.87
CA ASN A 91 -2.38 -7.44 22.13
C ASN A 91 -0.94 -6.91 22.06
N ILE A 92 -0.46 -6.47 20.89
CA ILE A 92 0.92 -5.93 20.75
C ILE A 92 0.99 -4.47 21.20
N ILE A 93 -0.15 -3.76 21.26
CA ILE A 93 -0.22 -2.34 21.63
C ILE A 93 -0.62 -2.15 23.11
N ASN A 94 -0.94 -3.22 23.84
CA ASN A 94 -1.21 -3.18 25.28
C ASN A 94 0.05 -3.39 26.13
#